data_AF-A0A9X0X6L7-F1
#
_entry.id   AF-A0A9X0X6L7-F1
#
_cell.length_a   1.000
_cell.length_b   1.000
_cell.length_c   1.000
_cell.angle_alpha   90.00
_cell.angle_beta   90.00
_cell.angle_gamma   90.00
#
_symmetry.space_group_name_H-M   'P 1'
#
loop_
_entity.id
_entity.type
_entity.pdbx_description
1 polymer ?
#
loop_
_entity_poly.entity_id
_entity_poly.type
_entity_poly.pdbx_seq_one_letter_code
_entity_poly.pdbx_strand_id
1 'polypeptide(L)'
;MDEAKLFASVITQINDNQLALRAAVEELSNWVAQQGAAEIADNVRCALQTLDVNQDFISLALISISTDFQESQIPKRPDSNG
;
A
#
# COMPACT_ATOMS: atom_id res chain seq x y z
N MET A 1 3.68 -22.84 0.19
CA MET A 1 3.36 -21.60 -0.54
C MET A 1 4.69 -21.03 -1.01
N ASP A 2 4.76 -20.57 -2.25
CA ASP A 2 5.96 -19.90 -2.77
C ASP A 2 6.25 -18.64 -1.92
N GLU A 3 7.53 -18.41 -1.60
CA GLU A 3 7.98 -17.27 -0.79
C GLU A 3 7.53 -15.94 -1.40
N ALA A 4 7.62 -15.80 -2.73
CA ALA A 4 7.13 -14.61 -3.44
C ALA A 4 5.62 -14.41 -3.26
N LYS A 5 4.82 -15.49 -3.26
CA LYS A 5 3.38 -15.43 -3.02
C LYS A 5 3.05 -15.07 -1.56
N LEU A 6 3.87 -15.52 -0.61
CA LEU A 6 3.75 -15.13 0.80
C LEU A 6 4.03 -13.64 0.96
N PHE A 7 5.13 -13.15 0.40
CA PHE A 7 5.47 -11.74 0.43
C PHE A 7 4.37 -10.89 -0.20
N ALA A 8 3.89 -11.23 -1.40
CA ALA A 8 2.78 -10.51 -2.03
C ALA A 8 1.53 -10.49 -1.12
N SER A 9 1.16 -11.63 -0.51
CA SER A 9 0.01 -11.72 0.39
C SER A 9 0.16 -10.87 1.66
N VAL A 10 1.37 -10.78 2.23
CA VAL A 10 1.66 -9.95 3.40
C VAL A 10 1.62 -8.46 3.03
N ILE A 11 2.21 -8.07 1.89
CA ILE A 11 2.19 -6.67 1.43
C ILE A 11 0.77 -6.22 1.09
N THR A 12 -0.07 -7.09 0.51
CA THR A 12 -1.50 -6.80 0.30
C THR A 12 -2.21 -6.50 1.62
N GLN A 13 -2.02 -7.34 2.65
CA GLN A 13 -2.63 -7.08 3.98
C GLN A 13 -2.13 -5.78 4.60
N ILE A 14 -0.85 -5.43 4.40
CA ILE A 14 -0.32 -4.14 4.86
C ILE A 14 -0.97 -2.97 4.11
N ASN A 15 -1.22 -3.09 2.80
CA ASN A 15 -1.94 -2.09 2.01
C ASN A 15 -3.37 -1.89 2.53
N ASP A 16 -4.09 -3.00 2.76
CA ASP A 16 -5.45 -2.97 3.31
C ASP A 16 -5.48 -2.28 4.69
N ASN A 17 -4.47 -2.54 5.53
CA ASN A 17 -4.32 -1.86 6.81
C ASN A 17 -4.05 -0.35 6.65
N GLN A 18 -3.26 0.09 5.67
CA GLN A 18 -3.07 1.52 5.40
C GLN A 18 -4.39 2.19 5.01
N LEU A 19 -5.17 1.56 4.13
CA LEU A 19 -6.47 2.08 3.71
C LEU A 19 -7.43 2.19 4.90
N ALA A 20 -7.50 1.15 5.74
CA ALA A 20 -8.35 1.13 6.93
C ALA A 20 -7.93 2.19 7.97
N LEU A 21 -6.63 2.32 8.23
CA LEU A 21 -6.09 3.32 9.17
C LEU A 21 -6.33 4.73 8.67
N ARG A 22 -6.09 4.99 7.39
CA ARG A 22 -6.37 6.28 6.76
C ARG A 22 -7.85 6.64 6.92
N ALA A 23 -8.76 5.74 6.57
CA ALA A 23 -10.20 5.99 6.68
C ALA A 23 -10.63 6.29 8.13
N ALA A 24 -10.13 5.52 9.09
CA ALA A 24 -10.42 5.74 10.51
C ALA A 24 -9.90 7.11 11.01
N VAL A 25 -8.68 7.49 10.62
CA VAL A 25 -8.09 8.78 11.01
C VAL A 25 -8.79 9.96 10.31
N GLU A 26 -9.23 9.78 9.05
CA GLU A 26 -10.01 10.77 8.31
C GLU A 26 -11.38 11.00 8.96
N GLU A 27 -12.07 9.94 9.36
CA GLU A 27 -13.34 10.03 10.09
C GLU A 27 -13.16 10.76 11.43
N LEU A 28 -12.11 10.44 12.19
CA LEU A 28 -11.79 11.13 13.45
C LEU A 28 -11.46 12.61 13.23
N SER A 29 -10.68 12.95 12.20
CA SER A 29 -10.39 14.36 11.86
C SER A 29 -11.67 15.13 11.55
N ASN A 30 -12.58 14.53 10.79
CA ASN A 30 -13.86 15.14 10.46
C ASN A 30 -14.74 15.34 11.70
N TRP A 31 -14.77 14.35 12.60
CA TRP A 31 -15.46 14.49 13.88
C TRP A 31 -14.87 15.62 14.74
N VAL A 32 -13.53 15.70 14.86
CA VAL A 32 -12.84 16.78 15.59
C VAL A 32 -13.17 18.15 15.01
N ALA A 33 -13.22 18.28 13.68
CA ALA A 33 -13.62 19.53 13.02
C ALA A 33 -15.06 19.93 13.36
N GLN A 34 -15.98 18.97 13.39
CA GLN A 34 -17.39 19.20 13.77
C GLN A 34 -17.53 19.65 15.23
N GLN A 35 -16.60 19.29 16.12
CA GLN A 35 -16.56 19.80 17.50
C GLN A 35 -15.98 21.23 17.61
N GLY A 36 -15.64 21.87 16.49
CA GLY A 36 -15.10 23.24 16.45
C GLY A 36 -13.58 23.32 16.58
N ALA A 37 -12.88 22.19 16.65
CA ALA A 37 -11.42 22.13 16.77
C ALA A 37 -10.74 22.06 15.40
N ALA A 38 -10.97 23.07 14.55
CA ALA A 38 -10.49 23.09 13.16
C ALA A 38 -8.95 22.95 13.03
N GLU A 39 -8.18 23.64 13.88
CA GLU A 39 -6.71 23.55 13.87
C GLU A 39 -6.21 22.14 14.20
N ILE A 40 -6.85 21.45 15.14
CA ILE A 40 -6.51 20.06 15.48
C ILE A 40 -6.86 19.15 14.31
N ALA A 41 -8.03 19.33 13.70
CA ALA A 41 -8.43 18.55 12.54
C ALA A 41 -7.45 18.73 11.36
N ASP A 42 -6.96 19.94 11.12
CA ASP A 42 -5.97 20.23 10.07
C ASP A 42 -4.61 19.61 10.37
N ASN A 43 -4.16 19.61 11.64
CA ASN A 43 -2.96 18.88 12.05
C ASN A 43 -3.10 17.37 11.81
N VAL A 44 -4.28 16.80 12.10
CA VAL A 44 -4.55 15.38 11.79
C VAL A 44 -4.55 15.13 10.28
N ARG A 45 -5.12 16.04 9.46
CA ARG A 45 -5.07 15.92 8.00
C ARG A 45 -3.66 16.05 7.43
N CYS A 46 -2.82 16.88 8.02
CA CYS A 46 -1.40 16.94 7.68
C CYS A 46 -0.72 15.59 7.96
N ALA A 47 -1.02 14.96 9.10
CA ALA A 47 -0.52 13.62 9.41
C ALA A 47 -1.05 12.53 8.45
N LEU A 48 -2.31 12.63 7.99
CA LEU A 48 -2.89 11.71 6.99
C LEU A 48 -2.05 11.67 5.70
N GLN A 49 -1.43 12.77 5.29
CA GLN A 49 -0.56 12.80 4.10
C GLN A 49 0.60 11.80 4.20
N THR A 50 1.09 11.53 5.42
CA THR A 50 2.13 10.50 5.61
C THR A 50 1.58 9.09 5.37
N LEU A 51 0.33 8.83 5.75
CA LEU A 51 -0.33 7.55 5.46
C LEU A 51 -0.58 7.39 3.96
N ASP A 52 -0.98 8.46 3.25
CA ASP A 52 -1.16 8.45 1.80
C ASP A 52 0.16 8.11 1.08
N VAL A 53 1.27 8.79 1.43
CA VAL A 53 2.59 8.52 0.85
C VAL A 53 3.03 7.07 1.11
N ASN A 54 2.77 6.55 2.31
CA ASN A 54 3.10 5.16 2.64
C ASN A 54 2.24 4.18 1.84
N GLN A 55 0.94 4.45 1.66
CA GLN A 55 0.04 3.64 0.87
C GLN A 55 0.47 3.58 -0.60
N ASP A 56 0.88 4.72 -1.17
CA ASP A 56 1.41 4.79 -2.53
C ASP A 56 2.67 3.93 -2.67
N PHE A 57 3.61 4.06 -1.74
CA PHE A 57 4.85 3.28 -1.76
C PHE A 57 4.61 1.77 -1.61
N ILE A 58 3.70 1.36 -0.70
CA ILE A 58 3.31 -0.04 -0.52
C ILE A 58 2.64 -0.59 -1.79
N SER A 59 1.80 0.22 -2.44
CA SER A 59 1.15 -0.16 -3.71
C SER A 59 2.18 -0.38 -4.82
N LEU A 60 3.19 0.48 -4.93
CA LEU A 60 4.31 0.30 -5.86
C LEU A 60 5.12 -0.97 -5.57
N ALA A 61 5.42 -1.23 -4.29
CA ALA A 61 6.13 -2.44 -3.89
C ALA A 61 5.35 -3.72 -4.26
N LEU A 62 4.03 -3.71 -4.06
CA LEU A 62 3.15 -4.83 -4.43
C LEU A 62 3.16 -5.08 -5.94
N ILE A 63 3.10 -4.02 -6.75
CA ILE A 63 3.20 -4.12 -8.22
C ILE A 63 4.55 -4.71 -8.62
N SER A 64 5.66 -4.21 -8.06
CA SER A 64 7.01 -4.71 -8.37
C SER A 64 7.13 -6.21 -8.12
N ILE A 65 6.75 -6.67 -6.92
CA ILE A 65 6.85 -8.09 -6.54
C ILE A 65 5.94 -8.95 -7.43
N SER A 66 4.76 -8.45 -7.80
CA SER A 66 3.83 -9.16 -8.66
C SER A 66 4.35 -9.29 -10.10
N THR A 67 5.00 -8.24 -10.63
CA THR A 67 5.60 -8.24 -11.97
C THR A 67 6.83 -9.13 -12.04
N ASP A 68 7.74 -9.05 -11.07
CA ASP A 68 8.95 -9.89 -11.01
C ASP A 68 8.57 -11.39 -10.93
N PHE A 69 7.47 -11.71 -10.25
CA PHE A 69 6.92 -13.05 -10.21
C PHE A 69 6.34 -13.53 -11.55
N GLN A 70 5.80 -12.63 -12.39
CA GLN A 70 5.36 -12.99 -13.75
C GLN A 70 6.55 -13.24 -14.68
N GLU A 71 7.60 -12.42 -14.60
CA GLU A 71 8.80 -12.56 -15.44
C GLU A 71 9.54 -13.88 -15.19
N SER A 72 9.63 -14.32 -13.93
CA SER A 72 10.26 -15.60 -13.56
C SER A 72 9.53 -16.84 -14.10
N GLN A 73 8.26 -16.72 -14.49
CA GLN A 73 7.47 -17.79 -15.10
C GLN A 73 7.54 -17.82 -16.64
N ILE A 74 8.15 -16.81 -17.27
CA ILE A 74 8.31 -16.80 -18.73
C ILE A 74 9.34 -17.89 -19.11
N PRO A 75 8.96 -18.90 -19.92
CA PRO A 75 9.89 -19.95 -20.32
C PRO A 75 11.10 -19.34 -21.04
N LYS A 76 12.31 -19.68 -20.60
CA LYS A 76 13.53 -19.32 -21.36
C LYS A 76 13.38 -19.89 -22.77
N ARG A 77 13.55 -19.05 -23.80
CA ARG A 77 13.59 -19.53 -25.18
C ARG A 77 14.63 -20.65 -25.26
N PRO A 78 14.32 -21.77 -25.91
CA PRO A 78 15.32 -22.80 -26.11
C PRO A 78 16.52 -22.18 -26.80
N ASP A 79 17.69 -22.31 -26.17
CA ASP A 79 18.94 -21.84 -26.72
C ASP A 79 19.07 -22.39 -28.13
N SER A 80 19.08 -21.48 -29.11
CA SER A 80 19.24 -21.82 -30.52
C SER A 80 20.71 -22.13 -30.76
N ASN A 81 21.21 -23.22 -30.16
CA ASN A 81 22.52 -23.75 -30.46
C ASN A 81 22.37 -24.82 -31.55
N GLY A 82 22.86 -24.47 -32.74
CA GLY A 82 23.11 -25.39 -33.84
C GLY A 82 24.38 -26.20 -33.65
#